data_AF-A0A9Q8LDQ5-F1
#
_entry.id   AF-A0A9Q8LDQ5-F1
#
_cell.length_a   1.000
_cell.length_b   1.000
_cell.length_c   1.000
_cell.angle_alpha   90.00
_cell.angle_beta   90.00
_cell.angle_gamma   90.00
#
_symmetry.space_group_name_H-M   'P 1'
#
loop_
_entity.id
_entity.type
_entity.pdbx_description
1 polymer ?
#
loop_
_entity_poly.entity_id
_entity_poly.type
_entity_poly.pdbx_seq_one_letter_code
_entity_poly.pdbx_strand_id
1 'polypeptide(L)'
;MPTLQEVREDLITLELRRTALGRQVEEAYLVESDCYRKAYDTPDGLRRLREARENHEFLKQQLTKVVTAYAKWEKMEKDLLDAMPRIHSRPLPAAPSPFARLMRWFMPEMQYGPPPPQEPPTPPPRSPLRREDHPSSSHTAPPPPHHPAPAPPPPARSWPGQPTLAQWRDQCAACFADYAGIEKFPTPPSNSLCYNQACNEQHRKLPLCSCQIRHTLAQVPGLNLKRERNAWHPDKFAACREDKRKEFQEMATETFVVVMEMLKVA
;
A
#
# COMPACT_ATOMS: atom_id res chain seq x y z
N MET A 1 22.42 8.92 31.46
CA MET A 1 22.41 7.98 30.32
C MET A 1 21.02 7.40 30.27
N PRO A 2 20.31 7.45 29.14
CA PRO A 2 18.97 6.88 29.07
C PRO A 2 19.03 5.37 29.31
N THR A 3 18.07 4.85 30.05
CA THR A 3 17.90 3.42 30.31
C THR A 3 17.39 2.71 29.05
N LEU A 4 17.58 1.39 28.97
CA LEU A 4 17.03 0.59 27.87
C LEU A 4 15.49 0.70 27.79
N GLN A 5 14.83 0.92 28.93
CA GLN A 5 13.39 1.13 28.98
C GLN A 5 13.00 2.49 28.38
N GLU A 6 13.71 3.56 28.72
CA GLU A 6 13.50 4.90 28.11
C GLU A 6 13.69 4.86 26.60
N VAL A 7 14.72 4.15 26.10
CA VAL A 7 14.93 3.97 24.65
C VAL A 7 13.78 3.21 23.97
N ARG A 8 13.18 2.22 24.65
CA ARG A 8 12.02 1.48 24.12
C ARG A 8 10.77 2.35 24.06
N GLU A 9 10.51 3.13 25.11
CA GLU A 9 9.37 4.06 25.17
C GLU A 9 9.49 5.16 24.11
N ASP A 10 10.71 5.66 23.86
CA ASP A 10 11.00 6.61 22.78
C ASP A 10 10.71 6.00 21.40
N LEU A 11 11.11 4.75 21.16
CA LEU A 11 10.84 4.06 19.88
C LEU A 11 9.35 3.86 19.62
N ILE A 12 8.57 3.46 20.64
CA ILE A 12 7.11 3.33 20.55
C ILE A 12 6.49 4.70 20.21
N THR A 13 6.93 5.75 20.88
CA THR A 13 6.45 7.12 20.65
C THR A 13 6.75 7.58 19.23
N LEU A 14 7.93 7.27 18.70
CA LEU A 14 8.32 7.60 17.33
C LEU A 14 7.48 6.83 16.29
N GLU A 15 7.15 5.57 16.54
CA GLU A 15 6.33 4.76 15.65
C GLU A 15 4.87 5.26 15.59
N LEU A 16 4.31 5.63 16.75
CA LEU A 16 2.99 6.27 16.82
C LEU A 16 2.96 7.59 16.04
N ARG A 17 4.00 8.42 16.20
CA ARG A 17 4.10 9.69 15.45
C ARG A 17 4.30 9.48 13.95
N ARG A 18 5.10 8.50 13.53
CA ARG A 18 5.27 8.15 12.12
C ARG A 18 3.93 7.76 11.49
N THR A 19 3.15 6.95 12.20
CA THR A 19 1.81 6.52 11.76
C THR A 19 0.85 7.71 11.65
N ALA A 20 0.89 8.63 12.62
CA ALA A 20 0.11 9.86 12.57
C ALA A 20 0.50 10.75 11.38
N LEU A 21 1.80 10.91 11.11
CA LEU A 21 2.29 11.67 9.96
C LEU A 21 1.87 11.03 8.63
N GLY A 22 1.94 9.70 8.53
CA GLY A 22 1.46 8.95 7.36
C GLY A 22 -0.02 9.24 7.07
N ARG A 23 -0.87 9.22 8.10
CA ARG A 23 -2.28 9.60 7.98
C ARG A 23 -2.47 11.06 7.57
N GLN A 24 -1.72 12.00 8.14
CA GLN A 24 -1.81 13.42 7.76
C GLN A 24 -1.43 13.64 6.29
N VAL A 25 -0.41 12.93 5.82
CA VAL A 25 -0.02 12.94 4.41
C VAL A 25 -1.14 12.34 3.56
N GLU A 26 -1.61 11.14 3.89
CA GLU A 26 -2.72 10.49 3.17
C GLU A 26 -3.99 11.35 3.15
N GLU A 27 -4.39 11.97 4.26
CA GLU A 27 -5.52 12.91 4.32
C GLU A 27 -5.30 14.14 3.44
N ALA A 28 -4.08 14.70 3.43
CA ALA A 28 -3.72 15.79 2.52
C ALA A 28 -3.78 15.35 1.04
N TYR A 29 -3.60 14.07 0.75
CA TYR A 29 -3.71 13.49 -0.59
C TYR A 29 -5.13 13.01 -0.96
N LEU A 30 -5.97 12.60 0.00
CA LEU A 30 -7.28 11.96 -0.23
C LEU A 30 -8.46 12.94 -0.24
N VAL A 31 -8.33 14.14 0.31
CA VAL A 31 -9.42 15.13 0.39
C VAL A 31 -9.83 15.72 -0.98
N GLU A 32 -9.09 15.45 -2.07
CA GLU A 32 -9.38 16.00 -3.41
C GLU A 32 -9.66 14.93 -4.47
N SER A 33 -10.56 14.00 -4.16
CA SER A 33 -10.91 12.90 -5.07
C SER A 33 -11.71 13.31 -6.32
N ASP A 34 -12.10 14.59 -6.49
CA ASP A 34 -12.77 15.09 -7.71
C ASP A 34 -12.08 16.29 -8.39
N CYS A 35 -10.97 16.79 -7.84
CA CYS A 35 -10.19 17.87 -8.44
C CYS A 35 -8.71 17.66 -8.12
N TYR A 36 -8.01 16.87 -8.92
CA TYR A 36 -6.54 16.73 -8.89
C TYR A 36 -5.76 18.06 -9.09
N ARG A 37 -6.47 19.18 -9.24
CA ARG A 37 -5.90 20.51 -9.11
C ARG A 37 -6.04 21.02 -7.68
N LYS A 38 -5.01 20.70 -6.90
CA LYS A 38 -4.22 21.66 -6.12
C LYS A 38 -4.63 21.93 -4.66
N ALA A 39 -4.67 20.90 -3.81
CA ALA A 39 -4.64 21.09 -2.36
C ALA A 39 -3.47 22.00 -1.96
N TYR A 40 -2.33 21.82 -2.63
CA TYR A 40 -1.10 22.58 -2.45
C TYR A 40 -1.08 23.98 -3.07
N ASP A 41 -2.11 24.42 -3.80
CA ASP A 41 -2.21 25.83 -4.22
C ASP A 41 -3.16 26.63 -3.34
N THR A 42 -3.83 25.97 -2.38
CA THR A 42 -4.50 26.70 -1.31
C THR A 42 -3.49 27.12 -0.24
N PRO A 43 -3.66 28.31 0.37
CA PRO A 43 -2.83 28.72 1.51
C PRO A 43 -2.88 27.70 2.67
N ASP A 44 -3.99 26.98 2.83
CA ASP A 44 -4.15 25.97 3.87
C ASP A 44 -3.37 24.70 3.58
N GLY A 45 -3.42 24.18 2.34
CA GLY A 45 -2.62 23.01 1.97
C GLY A 45 -1.11 23.29 1.96
N LEU A 46 -0.67 24.51 1.60
CA LEU A 46 0.73 24.92 1.76
C LEU A 46 1.17 24.94 3.23
N ARG A 47 0.29 25.38 4.15
CA ARG A 47 0.55 25.35 5.58
C ARG A 47 0.69 23.91 6.09
N ARG A 48 -0.27 23.04 5.77
CA ARG A 48 -0.24 21.62 6.16
C ARG A 48 0.98 20.89 5.61
N LEU A 49 1.39 21.17 4.36
CA LEU A 49 2.61 20.61 3.79
C LEU A 49 3.87 21.08 4.52
N ARG A 50 3.93 22.35 4.93
CA ARG A 50 5.03 22.88 5.73
C ARG A 50 5.09 22.21 7.10
N GLU A 51 3.96 22.11 7.79
CA GLU A 51 3.85 21.42 9.08
C GLU A 51 4.26 19.94 8.97
N ALA A 52 3.82 19.25 7.91
CA ALA A 52 4.24 17.87 7.66
C ALA A 52 5.75 17.74 7.42
N ARG A 53 6.37 18.69 6.70
CA ARG A 53 7.83 18.73 6.50
C ARG A 53 8.58 19.01 7.80
N GLU A 54 8.11 19.95 8.60
CA GLU A 54 8.70 20.27 9.91
C GLU A 54 8.60 19.08 10.87
N ASN A 55 7.44 18.42 10.91
CA ASN A 55 7.23 17.20 11.69
C ASN A 55 8.14 16.05 11.22
N HIS A 56 8.31 15.88 9.91
CA HIS A 56 9.22 14.88 9.34
C HIS A 56 10.68 15.13 9.73
N GLU A 57 11.15 16.38 9.63
CA GLU A 57 12.51 16.74 10.04
C GLU A 57 12.71 16.59 11.56
N PHE A 58 11.70 16.95 12.36
CA PHE A 58 11.73 16.68 13.80
C PHE A 58 11.88 15.18 14.10
N LEU A 59 11.12 14.33 13.42
CA LEU A 59 11.22 12.87 13.59
C LEU A 59 12.60 12.33 13.21
N LYS A 60 13.19 12.83 12.10
CA LYS A 60 14.58 12.48 11.73
C LYS A 60 15.58 12.85 12.82
N GLN A 61 15.45 14.04 13.41
CA GLN A 61 16.33 14.45 14.50
C GLN A 61 16.19 13.56 15.73
N GLN A 62 14.96 13.20 16.12
CA GLN A 62 14.73 12.29 17.25
C GLN A 62 15.29 10.89 16.97
N LEU A 63 15.07 10.35 15.78
CA LEU A 63 15.65 9.07 15.39
C LEU A 63 17.18 9.10 15.45
N THR A 64 17.79 10.19 15.00
CA THR A 64 19.25 10.37 15.05
C THR A 64 19.76 10.36 16.50
N LYS A 65 19.03 10.99 17.43
CA LYS A 65 19.36 10.95 18.87
C LYS A 65 19.30 9.53 19.43
N VAL A 66 18.24 8.78 19.11
CA VAL A 66 18.06 7.39 19.55
C VAL A 66 19.19 6.50 19.03
N VAL A 67 19.50 6.59 17.72
CA VAL A 67 20.59 5.84 17.10
C VAL A 67 21.94 6.16 17.76
N THR A 68 22.20 7.45 18.02
CA THR A 68 23.45 7.88 18.68
C THR A 68 23.53 7.38 20.13
N ALA A 69 22.43 7.39 20.87
CA ALA A 69 22.36 6.85 22.23
C ALA A 69 22.61 5.34 22.24
N TYR A 70 22.03 4.61 21.28
CA TYR A 70 22.24 3.18 21.14
C TYR A 70 23.70 2.82 20.82
N ALA A 71 24.32 3.55 19.89
CA ALA A 71 25.73 3.34 19.55
C ALA A 71 26.67 3.57 20.75
N LYS A 72 26.36 4.54 21.62
CA LYS A 72 27.09 4.77 22.88
C LYS A 72 26.92 3.60 23.85
N TRP A 73 25.71 3.06 23.96
CA TRP A 73 25.42 1.91 24.81
C TRP A 73 26.15 0.65 24.33
N GLU A 74 26.13 0.36 23.03
CA GLU A 74 26.84 -0.79 22.42
C GLU A 74 28.35 -0.70 22.65
N LYS A 75 28.93 0.51 22.54
CA LYS A 75 30.34 0.73 22.89
C LYS A 75 30.63 0.43 24.37
N MET A 76 29.78 0.92 25.28
CA MET A 76 29.94 0.69 26.71
C MET A 76 29.81 -0.80 27.08
N GLU A 77 28.86 -1.53 26.47
CA GLU A 77 28.69 -2.97 26.65
C GLU A 77 29.94 -3.72 26.19
N LYS A 78 30.50 -3.35 25.03
CA LYS A 78 31.75 -3.92 24.52
C LYS A 78 32.91 -3.65 25.47
N ASP A 79 33.08 -2.41 25.93
CA ASP A 79 34.15 -2.03 26.86
C ASP A 79 34.02 -2.81 28.19
N LEU A 80 32.79 -3.06 28.67
CA LEU A 80 32.52 -3.86 29.86
C LEU A 80 32.86 -5.35 29.65
N LEU A 81 32.49 -5.92 28.50
CA LEU A 81 32.82 -7.30 28.13
C LEU A 81 34.33 -7.51 27.97
N ASP A 82 35.05 -6.53 27.40
CA ASP A 82 36.51 -6.59 27.26
C ASP A 82 37.24 -6.41 28.60
N ALA A 83 36.67 -5.66 29.55
CA ALA A 83 37.22 -5.49 30.90
C ALA A 83 37.00 -6.71 31.81
N MET A 84 36.06 -7.60 31.49
CA MET A 84 35.85 -8.82 32.26
C MET A 84 37.01 -9.81 32.01
N PRO A 85 37.65 -10.35 33.08
CA PRO A 85 38.71 -11.33 32.92
C PRO A 85 38.18 -12.57 32.19
N ARG A 86 38.83 -12.95 31.10
CA ARG A 86 38.44 -14.10 30.25
C ARG A 86 38.69 -15.41 30.98
N ILE A 87 37.73 -15.82 31.82
CA ILE A 87 37.68 -17.18 32.36
C ILE A 87 37.43 -18.11 31.16
N HIS A 88 38.37 -19.01 30.92
CA HIS A 88 38.56 -19.79 29.70
C HIS A 88 37.26 -20.48 29.25
N SER A 89 36.52 -19.81 28.36
CA SER A 89 35.27 -20.31 27.81
C SER A 89 35.36 -20.33 26.30
N ARG A 90 35.08 -21.51 25.76
CA ARG A 90 35.08 -21.89 24.35
C ARG A 90 34.33 -20.85 23.49
N PRO A 91 34.85 -20.47 22.30
CA PRO A 91 34.21 -19.45 21.48
C PRO A 91 32.84 -19.93 21.00
N LEU A 92 31.79 -19.17 21.34
CA LEU A 92 30.46 -19.34 20.78
C LEU A 92 30.36 -18.60 19.43
N PRO A 93 29.55 -19.11 18.49
CA PRO A 93 29.33 -18.45 17.20
C PRO A 93 28.72 -17.06 17.40
N ALA A 94 29.24 -16.07 16.66
CA ALA A 94 28.79 -14.69 16.72
C ALA A 94 27.32 -14.57 16.28
N ALA A 95 26.42 -14.30 17.23
CA ALA A 95 25.05 -13.93 16.90
C ALA A 95 25.02 -12.53 16.24
N PRO A 96 24.12 -12.29 15.27
CA PRO A 96 23.99 -10.98 14.66
C PRO A 96 23.53 -9.93 15.69
N SER A 97 24.17 -8.75 15.66
CA SER A 97 23.88 -7.64 16.58
C SER A 97 22.37 -7.30 16.58
N PRO A 98 21.73 -7.14 17.75
CA PRO A 98 20.35 -6.66 17.88
C PRO A 98 20.10 -5.34 17.14
N PHE A 99 21.13 -4.49 17.02
CA PHE A 99 21.08 -3.24 16.26
C PHE A 99 20.90 -3.47 14.76
N ALA A 100 21.62 -4.44 14.19
CA ALA A 100 21.50 -4.79 12.77
C ALA A 100 20.08 -5.31 12.45
N ARG A 101 19.41 -5.95 13.42
CA ARG A 101 17.99 -6.33 13.30
C ARG A 101 17.09 -5.10 13.39
N LEU A 102 17.30 -4.20 14.36
CA LEU A 102 16.48 -3.00 14.52
C LEU A 102 16.57 -2.05 13.30
N MET A 103 17.77 -1.78 12.80
CA MET A 103 18.00 -0.90 11.64
C MET A 103 17.42 -1.47 10.35
N ARG A 104 17.40 -2.80 10.19
CA ARG A 104 16.79 -3.48 9.05
C ARG A 104 15.27 -3.26 8.97
N TRP A 105 14.62 -3.06 10.11
CA TRP A 105 13.18 -2.74 10.18
C TRP A 105 12.90 -1.25 9.98
N PHE A 106 13.79 -0.38 10.44
CA PHE A 106 13.53 1.05 10.47
C PHE A 106 13.96 1.81 9.20
N MET A 107 14.93 1.31 8.44
CA MET A 107 15.43 1.95 7.22
C MET A 107 15.65 0.94 6.09
N PRO A 108 14.58 0.48 5.40
CA PRO A 108 14.71 -0.41 4.24
C PRO A 108 15.51 0.22 3.10
N GLU A 109 15.45 1.56 3.00
CA GLU A 109 16.04 2.36 1.92
C GLU A 109 17.59 2.35 1.90
N MET A 110 18.25 2.16 3.05
CA MET A 110 19.72 2.23 3.14
C MET A 110 20.42 0.98 2.59
N GLN A 111 19.67 -0.04 2.17
CA GLN A 111 20.22 -1.30 1.64
C GLN A 111 20.29 -1.32 0.11
N TYR A 112 19.69 -0.33 -0.56
CA TYR A 112 19.85 -0.11 -1.98
C TYR A 112 20.85 1.04 -2.17
N GLY A 113 22.03 0.73 -2.68
CA GLY A 113 22.91 1.77 -3.23
C GLY A 113 22.13 2.62 -4.24
N PRO A 114 22.57 3.87 -4.50
CA PRO A 114 21.92 4.72 -5.49
C PRO A 114 21.71 3.90 -6.77
N PRO A 115 20.48 3.86 -7.33
CA PRO A 115 20.25 3.13 -8.57
C PRO A 115 21.27 3.62 -9.60
N PRO A 116 21.84 2.72 -10.42
CA PRO A 116 22.79 3.11 -11.45
C PRO A 116 22.19 4.26 -12.27
N PRO A 117 23.01 5.25 -12.70
CA PRO A 117 22.53 6.39 -13.45
C PRO A 117 21.64 5.92 -14.59
N GLN A 118 20.35 6.22 -14.51
CA GLN A 118 19.44 5.91 -15.60
C GLN A 118 19.84 6.81 -16.77
N GLU A 119 20.15 6.19 -17.91
CA GLU A 119 20.39 6.91 -19.15
C GLU A 119 19.19 7.83 -19.45
N PRO A 120 19.44 9.06 -19.93
CA PRO A 120 18.38 10.01 -20.18
C PRO A 120 17.36 9.42 -21.17
N PRO A 121 16.05 9.53 -20.88
CA PRO A 121 15.01 8.97 -21.73
C PRO A 121 15.09 9.58 -23.13
N THR A 122 15.13 8.71 -24.13
CA THR A 122 15.11 9.09 -25.54
C THR A 122 13.80 9.85 -25.83
N PRO A 123 13.84 11.03 -26.48
CA PRO A 123 12.63 11.79 -26.75
C PRO A 123 11.70 11.01 -27.68
N PRO A 124 10.38 10.99 -27.42
CA PRO A 124 9.44 10.28 -28.26
C PRO A 124 9.34 10.92 -29.66
N PRO A 125 9.07 10.11 -30.70
CA PRO A 125 8.91 10.61 -32.07
C PRO A 125 7.73 11.59 -32.13
N ARG A 126 8.02 12.81 -32.62
CA ARG A 126 7.01 13.85 -32.88
C ARG A 126 5.99 13.35 -33.89
N SER A 127 4.75 13.17 -33.45
CA SER A 127 3.62 12.95 -34.35
C SER A 127 3.26 14.24 -35.10
N PRO A 128 2.90 14.17 -36.39
CA PRO A 128 2.56 15.33 -37.20
C PRO A 128 1.26 15.98 -36.73
N LEU A 129 1.29 17.31 -36.59
CA LEU A 129 0.16 18.18 -36.33
C LEU A 129 -0.94 17.98 -37.39
N ARG A 130 -2.08 17.43 -36.96
CA ARG A 130 -3.33 17.43 -37.73
C ARG A 130 -4.01 18.78 -37.52
N ARG A 131 -3.98 19.64 -38.55
CA ARG A 131 -4.85 20.83 -38.64
C ARG A 131 -6.29 20.37 -38.78
N GLU A 132 -7.14 20.77 -37.85
CA GLU A 132 -8.59 20.78 -38.05
C GLU A 132 -9.04 22.23 -38.13
N ASP A 133 -9.25 22.68 -39.37
CA ASP A 133 -10.04 23.87 -39.68
C ASP A 133 -11.50 23.55 -39.34
N HIS A 134 -12.11 24.31 -38.43
CA HIS A 134 -13.56 24.33 -38.25
C HIS A 134 -14.08 25.76 -38.36
N PRO A 135 -15.09 26.01 -39.21
CA PRO A 135 -15.63 27.33 -39.42
C PRO A 135 -16.58 27.75 -38.28
N SER A 136 -16.39 29.01 -37.91
CA SER A 136 -17.30 29.93 -37.25
C SER A 136 -18.80 29.63 -37.45
N SER A 137 -19.56 29.51 -36.36
CA SER A 137 -21.01 29.68 -36.39
C SER A 137 -21.57 30.21 -35.06
N SER A 138 -22.06 31.45 -35.16
CA SER A 138 -23.32 31.97 -34.59
C SER A 138 -23.52 31.98 -33.08
N HIS A 139 -23.39 33.19 -32.54
CA HIS A 139 -23.94 33.64 -31.26
C HIS A 139 -25.44 33.37 -31.14
N THR A 140 -25.86 32.73 -30.04
CA THR A 140 -27.24 32.81 -29.53
C THR A 140 -27.16 33.07 -28.02
N ALA A 141 -27.95 34.04 -27.55
CA ALA A 141 -27.92 34.60 -26.20
C ALA A 141 -28.24 33.56 -25.10
N PRO A 142 -27.66 33.70 -23.89
CA PRO A 142 -27.96 32.81 -22.77
C PRO A 142 -29.34 33.13 -22.14
N PRO A 143 -30.17 32.12 -21.83
CA PRO A 143 -31.35 32.30 -20.98
C PRO A 143 -30.96 32.48 -19.48
N PRO A 144 -31.86 33.04 -18.66
CA PRO A 144 -31.60 33.36 -17.25
C PRO A 144 -31.35 32.11 -16.38
N PRO A 145 -30.61 32.26 -15.26
CA PRO A 145 -30.23 31.16 -14.39
C PRO A 145 -31.42 30.67 -13.55
N HIS A 146 -32.00 29.54 -13.95
CA HIS A 146 -32.81 28.74 -13.05
C HIS A 146 -31.89 27.78 -12.30
N HIS A 147 -31.72 28.00 -10.99
CA HIS A 147 -31.06 27.06 -10.10
C HIS A 147 -31.88 25.76 -10.06
N PRO A 148 -31.40 24.63 -10.61
CA PRO A 148 -32.07 23.36 -10.43
C PRO A 148 -31.86 22.91 -8.98
N ALA A 149 -32.94 22.43 -8.36
CA ALA A 149 -32.87 21.74 -7.07
C ALA A 149 -31.79 20.63 -7.12
N PRO A 150 -31.09 20.37 -6.00
CA PRO A 150 -30.04 19.34 -5.97
C PRO A 150 -30.63 18.00 -6.40
N ALA A 151 -30.10 17.47 -7.51
CA ALA A 151 -30.51 16.17 -8.00
C ALA A 151 -30.24 15.11 -6.92
N PRO A 152 -31.16 14.14 -6.73
CA PRO A 152 -30.90 13.03 -5.83
C PRO A 152 -29.59 12.33 -6.24
N PRO A 153 -28.78 11.87 -5.28
CA PRO A 153 -27.52 11.19 -5.59
C PRO A 153 -27.81 10.02 -6.53
N PRO A 154 -27.03 9.85 -7.61
CA PRO A 154 -27.24 8.75 -8.53
C PRO A 154 -27.20 7.44 -7.75
N PRO A 155 -28.11 6.48 -8.02
CA PRO A 155 -28.05 5.19 -7.36
C PRO A 155 -26.65 4.60 -7.58
N ALA A 156 -26.06 4.07 -6.51
CA ALA A 156 -24.78 3.40 -6.57
C ALA A 156 -24.82 2.40 -7.74
N ARG A 157 -24.03 2.67 -8.79
CA ARG A 157 -23.99 1.85 -10.00
C ARG A 157 -23.37 0.51 -9.64
N SER A 158 -24.19 -0.41 -9.13
CA SER A 158 -23.86 -1.82 -9.18
C SER A 158 -23.89 -2.22 -10.66
N TRP A 159 -22.77 -2.73 -11.16
CA TRP A 159 -22.72 -3.26 -12.51
C TRP A 159 -23.74 -4.41 -12.61
N PRO A 160 -24.67 -4.39 -13.58
CA PRO A 160 -25.72 -5.40 -13.66
C PRO A 160 -25.10 -6.81 -13.74
N GLY A 161 -25.52 -7.70 -12.83
CA GLY A 161 -25.11 -9.10 -12.82
C GLY A 161 -23.86 -9.46 -11.99
N GLN A 162 -23.25 -8.50 -11.27
CA GLN A 162 -22.19 -8.83 -10.30
C GLN A 162 -22.79 -9.35 -8.97
N PRO A 163 -22.17 -10.34 -8.32
CA PRO A 163 -22.63 -10.80 -7.01
C PRO A 163 -22.46 -9.70 -5.96
N THR A 164 -23.34 -9.66 -4.97
CA THR A 164 -23.12 -8.82 -3.79
C THR A 164 -21.90 -9.32 -3.00
N LEU A 165 -21.35 -8.48 -2.11
CA LEU A 165 -20.22 -8.88 -1.26
C LEU A 165 -20.56 -10.14 -0.44
N ALA A 166 -21.77 -10.22 0.11
CA ALA A 166 -22.24 -11.38 0.86
C ALA A 166 -22.31 -12.64 -0.02
N GLN A 167 -22.93 -12.54 -1.20
CA GLN A 167 -23.02 -13.67 -2.15
C GLN A 167 -21.63 -14.16 -2.59
N TRP A 168 -20.69 -13.24 -2.81
CA TRP A 168 -19.31 -13.59 -3.13
C TRP A 168 -18.63 -14.33 -1.96
N ARG A 169 -18.85 -13.92 -0.71
CA ARG A 169 -18.31 -14.63 0.46
C ARG A 169 -18.88 -16.03 0.62
N ASP A 170 -20.18 -16.20 0.37
CA ASP A 170 -20.82 -17.52 0.38
C ASP A 170 -20.24 -18.42 -0.72
N GLN A 171 -20.02 -17.87 -1.92
CA GLN A 171 -19.34 -18.58 -3.01
C GLN A 171 -17.92 -18.99 -2.64
N CYS A 172 -17.13 -18.10 -2.04
CA CYS A 172 -15.79 -18.42 -1.53
C CYS A 172 -15.84 -19.55 -0.50
N ALA A 173 -16.78 -19.49 0.45
CA ALA A 173 -16.92 -20.52 1.48
C ALA A 173 -17.23 -21.90 0.87
N ALA A 174 -18.14 -21.96 -0.11
CA ALA A 174 -18.45 -23.19 -0.84
C ALA A 174 -17.23 -23.71 -1.63
N CYS A 175 -16.55 -22.83 -2.37
CA CYS A 175 -15.36 -23.21 -3.16
C CYS A 175 -14.21 -23.71 -2.28
N PHE A 176 -13.97 -23.09 -1.12
CA PHE A 176 -12.86 -23.46 -0.24
C PHE A 176 -13.16 -24.67 0.65
N ALA A 177 -14.42 -25.08 0.74
CA ALA A 177 -14.79 -26.35 1.36
C ALA A 177 -14.44 -27.55 0.46
N ASP A 178 -14.56 -27.38 -0.87
CA ASP A 178 -14.22 -28.40 -1.87
C ASP A 178 -13.51 -27.79 -3.09
N TYR A 179 -12.18 -27.75 -3.03
CA TYR A 179 -11.36 -27.24 -4.12
C TYR A 179 -11.46 -28.08 -5.41
N ALA A 180 -11.73 -29.39 -5.30
CA ALA A 180 -11.82 -30.27 -6.46
C ALA A 180 -13.09 -30.00 -7.28
N GLY A 181 -14.17 -29.63 -6.60
CA GLY A 181 -15.47 -29.28 -7.19
C GLY A 181 -15.58 -27.87 -7.76
N ILE A 182 -14.53 -27.04 -7.72
CA ILE A 182 -14.61 -25.67 -8.24
C ILE A 182 -14.75 -25.69 -9.76
N GLU A 183 -15.93 -25.33 -10.26
CA GLU A 183 -16.16 -25.14 -11.69
C GLU A 183 -15.88 -23.71 -12.16
N LYS A 184 -16.09 -22.73 -11.29
CA LYS A 184 -15.88 -21.31 -11.58
C LYS A 184 -15.11 -20.66 -10.43
N PHE A 185 -14.05 -19.93 -10.77
CA PHE A 185 -13.27 -19.20 -9.77
C PHE A 185 -14.15 -18.16 -9.06
N PRO A 186 -14.12 -18.06 -7.71
CA PRO A 186 -14.92 -17.08 -6.96
C PRO A 186 -14.32 -15.67 -7.07
N THR A 187 -14.44 -15.08 -8.26
CA THR A 187 -13.92 -13.75 -8.60
C THR A 187 -14.57 -12.67 -7.72
N PRO A 188 -13.78 -11.80 -7.06
CA PRO A 188 -14.30 -10.69 -6.27
C PRO A 188 -15.21 -9.75 -7.09
N PRO A 189 -16.28 -9.20 -6.50
CA PRO A 189 -17.11 -8.23 -7.20
C PRO A 189 -16.37 -6.91 -7.41
N SER A 190 -16.55 -6.31 -8.59
CA SER A 190 -15.95 -5.02 -8.96
C SER A 190 -16.78 -3.85 -8.43
N ASN A 191 -16.85 -3.72 -7.10
CA ASN A 191 -17.66 -2.70 -6.41
C ASN A 191 -17.02 -1.31 -6.38
N SER A 192 -15.78 -1.17 -6.86
CA SER A 192 -15.09 0.12 -6.97
C SER A 192 -14.47 0.32 -8.35
N LEU A 193 -14.42 1.59 -8.75
CA LEU A 193 -13.64 2.02 -9.90
C LEU A 193 -12.19 2.19 -9.49
N CYS A 194 -11.27 1.73 -10.34
CA CYS A 194 -9.85 2.03 -10.19
C CYS A 194 -9.47 3.10 -11.22
N TYR A 195 -8.97 4.24 -10.74
CA TYR A 195 -8.51 5.33 -11.59
C TYR A 195 -7.00 5.29 -11.86
N ASN A 196 -6.30 4.30 -11.31
CA ASN A 196 -4.87 4.15 -11.54
C ASN A 196 -4.64 3.60 -12.95
N GLN A 197 -4.11 4.44 -13.85
CA GLN A 197 -3.84 4.07 -15.23
C GLN A 197 -2.91 2.84 -15.33
N ALA A 198 -1.92 2.71 -14.45
CA ALA A 198 -1.02 1.56 -14.42
C ALA A 198 -1.75 0.24 -14.14
N CYS A 199 -2.90 0.28 -13.45
CA CYS A 199 -3.73 -0.91 -13.24
C CYS A 199 -4.46 -1.34 -14.51
N ASN A 200 -4.86 -0.38 -15.38
CA ASN A 200 -5.60 -0.64 -16.60
C ASN A 200 -4.71 -1.22 -17.72
N GLU A 201 -3.41 -0.96 -17.66
CA GLU A 201 -2.43 -1.41 -18.67
C GLU A 201 -1.87 -2.81 -18.37
N GLN A 202 -2.14 -3.37 -17.19
CA GLN A 202 -1.62 -4.68 -16.79
C GLN A 202 -2.45 -5.83 -17.35
N HIS A 203 -1.79 -6.74 -18.06
CA HIS A 203 -2.38 -8.02 -18.46
C HIS A 203 -2.50 -8.95 -17.24
N ARG A 204 -3.70 -8.99 -16.66
CA ARG A 204 -4.03 -9.79 -15.49
C ARG A 204 -4.92 -10.98 -15.87
N LYS A 205 -4.88 -12.01 -15.03
CA LYS A 205 -5.75 -13.18 -15.12
C LYS A 205 -7.10 -12.92 -14.50
N LEU A 206 -7.12 -12.15 -13.41
CA LEU A 206 -8.37 -11.61 -12.88
C LEU A 206 -8.79 -10.37 -13.69
N PRO A 207 -10.11 -10.17 -13.90
CA PRO A 207 -10.62 -8.95 -14.52
C PRO A 207 -10.58 -7.74 -13.57
N LEU A 208 -9.95 -7.88 -12.40
CA LEU A 208 -9.82 -6.84 -11.38
C LEU A 208 -8.35 -6.53 -11.13
N CYS A 209 -8.07 -5.26 -10.85
CA CYS A 209 -6.73 -4.87 -10.40
C CYS A 209 -6.55 -5.12 -8.89
N SER A 210 -5.30 -5.02 -8.42
CA SER A 210 -4.96 -5.21 -7.01
C SER A 210 -5.66 -4.20 -6.09
N CYS A 211 -5.88 -2.97 -6.55
CA CYS A 211 -6.63 -1.96 -5.79
C CYS A 211 -8.08 -2.38 -5.55
N GLN A 212 -8.75 -2.93 -6.58
CA GLN A 212 -10.13 -3.41 -6.46
C GLN A 212 -10.23 -4.62 -5.56
N ILE A 213 -9.32 -5.60 -5.72
CA ILE A 213 -9.26 -6.78 -4.83
C ILE A 213 -9.09 -6.34 -3.37
N ARG A 214 -8.15 -5.42 -3.11
CA ARG A 214 -7.89 -4.86 -1.78
C ARG A 214 -9.12 -4.16 -1.21
N HIS A 215 -9.77 -3.32 -2.02
CA HIS A 215 -10.97 -2.59 -1.62
C HIS A 215 -12.13 -3.54 -1.29
N THR A 216 -12.34 -4.58 -2.11
CA THR A 216 -13.38 -5.58 -1.88
C THR A 216 -13.12 -6.40 -0.62
N LEU A 217 -11.87 -6.82 -0.37
CA LEU A 217 -11.48 -7.49 0.88
C LEU A 217 -11.69 -6.58 2.10
N ALA A 218 -11.28 -5.31 2.02
CA ALA A 218 -11.40 -4.35 3.13
C ALA A 218 -12.86 -4.10 3.58
N GLN A 219 -13.84 -4.33 2.71
CA GLN A 219 -15.26 -4.23 3.06
C GLN A 219 -15.80 -5.43 3.84
N VAL A 220 -15.06 -6.53 3.95
CA VAL A 220 -15.51 -7.74 4.65
C VAL A 220 -15.44 -7.52 6.17
N PRO A 221 -16.58 -7.56 6.90
CA PRO A 221 -16.58 -7.37 8.34
C PRO A 221 -15.78 -8.47 9.05
N GLY A 222 -14.88 -8.08 9.96
CA GLY A 222 -14.07 -9.03 10.73
C GLY A 222 -13.09 -9.85 9.88
N LEU A 223 -12.64 -9.32 8.74
CA LEU A 223 -11.70 -10.01 7.85
C LEU A 223 -10.46 -10.50 8.60
N ASN A 224 -10.23 -11.82 8.57
CA ASN A 224 -9.01 -12.42 9.10
C ASN A 224 -8.02 -12.69 7.96
N LEU A 225 -7.09 -11.78 7.75
CA LEU A 225 -6.12 -11.85 6.66
C LEU A 225 -5.23 -13.11 6.70
N LYS A 226 -4.95 -13.68 7.89
CA LYS A 226 -4.19 -14.94 8.01
C LYS A 226 -4.99 -16.12 7.45
N ARG A 227 -6.30 -16.16 7.74
CA ARG A 227 -7.22 -17.17 7.19
C ARG A 227 -7.35 -17.02 5.67
N GLU A 228 -7.54 -15.79 5.19
CA GLU A 228 -7.61 -15.51 3.75
C GLU A 228 -6.32 -15.93 3.04
N ARG A 229 -5.14 -15.61 3.58
CA ARG A 229 -3.85 -16.01 3.01
C ARG A 229 -3.79 -17.52 2.77
N ASN A 230 -4.21 -18.30 3.78
CA ASN A 230 -4.19 -19.75 3.67
C ASN A 230 -5.24 -20.28 2.68
N ALA A 231 -6.40 -19.63 2.57
CA ALA A 231 -7.47 -20.02 1.66
C ALA A 231 -7.14 -19.71 0.19
N TRP A 232 -6.48 -18.58 -0.07
CA TRP A 232 -6.08 -18.13 -1.41
C TRP A 232 -4.71 -18.67 -1.86
N HIS A 233 -4.07 -19.55 -1.08
CA HIS A 233 -2.76 -20.09 -1.45
C HIS A 233 -2.86 -20.89 -2.76
N PRO A 234 -2.02 -20.64 -3.78
CA PRO A 234 -2.15 -21.28 -5.10
C PRO A 234 -2.07 -22.82 -5.02
N ASP A 235 -1.25 -23.38 -4.12
CA ASP A 235 -1.17 -24.84 -3.93
C ASP A 235 -2.50 -25.50 -3.55
N LYS A 236 -3.43 -24.78 -2.91
CA LYS A 236 -4.77 -25.32 -2.59
C LYS A 236 -5.58 -25.62 -3.85
N PHE A 237 -5.33 -24.85 -4.92
CA PHE A 237 -5.98 -25.02 -6.21
C PHE A 237 -5.31 -26.11 -7.07
N ALA A 238 -4.27 -26.80 -6.57
CA ALA A 238 -3.74 -28.00 -7.24
C ALA A 238 -4.75 -29.16 -7.28
N ALA A 239 -5.70 -29.18 -6.33
CA ALA A 239 -6.78 -30.16 -6.27
C ALA A 239 -7.88 -29.93 -7.32
N CYS A 240 -7.93 -28.76 -7.95
CA CYS A 240 -8.89 -28.46 -9.02
C CYS A 240 -8.69 -29.40 -10.21
N ARG A 241 -9.75 -29.53 -11.04
CA ARG A 241 -9.72 -30.24 -12.31
C ARG A 241 -8.54 -29.79 -13.19
N GLU A 242 -7.94 -30.74 -13.89
CA GLU A 242 -6.70 -30.54 -14.64
C GLU A 242 -6.81 -29.43 -15.70
N ASP A 243 -7.97 -29.30 -16.34
CA ASP A 243 -8.26 -28.28 -17.36
C ASP A 243 -8.30 -26.85 -16.80
N LYS A 244 -8.59 -26.67 -15.51
CA LYS A 244 -8.74 -25.36 -14.86
C LYS A 244 -7.63 -25.05 -13.85
N ARG A 245 -6.86 -26.07 -13.44
CA ARG A 245 -5.86 -25.99 -12.37
C ARG A 245 -4.92 -24.81 -12.56
N LYS A 246 -4.29 -24.71 -13.73
CA LYS A 246 -3.29 -23.67 -14.01
C LYS A 246 -3.91 -22.27 -13.96
N GLU A 247 -5.06 -22.09 -14.62
CA GLU A 247 -5.77 -20.80 -14.64
C GLU A 247 -6.17 -20.35 -13.23
N PHE A 248 -6.75 -21.25 -12.42
CA PHE A 248 -7.18 -20.94 -11.06
C PHE A 248 -5.99 -20.68 -10.13
N GLN A 249 -4.86 -21.37 -10.32
CA GLN A 249 -3.64 -21.08 -9.58
C GLN A 249 -3.10 -19.68 -9.90
N GLU A 250 -3.12 -19.25 -11.16
CA GLU A 250 -2.68 -17.91 -11.54
C GLU A 250 -3.62 -16.83 -10.96
N MET A 251 -4.95 -17.02 -11.03
CA MET A 251 -5.93 -16.11 -10.41
C MET A 251 -5.81 -16.07 -8.88
N ALA A 252 -5.61 -17.22 -8.24
CA ALA A 252 -5.37 -17.31 -6.80
C ALA A 252 -4.08 -16.60 -6.39
N THR A 253 -3.02 -16.72 -7.19
CA THR A 253 -1.75 -16.04 -6.96
C THR A 253 -1.92 -14.53 -6.91
N GLU A 254 -2.68 -13.94 -7.83
CA GLU A 254 -2.97 -12.50 -7.81
C GLU A 254 -3.67 -12.07 -6.51
N THR A 255 -4.70 -12.82 -6.09
CA THR A 255 -5.42 -12.52 -4.84
C THR A 255 -4.52 -12.72 -3.61
N PHE A 256 -3.71 -13.77 -3.61
CA PHE A 256 -2.76 -14.09 -2.54
C PHE A 256 -1.72 -12.98 -2.34
N VAL A 257 -1.15 -12.44 -3.42
CA VAL A 257 -0.20 -11.32 -3.34
C VAL A 257 -0.84 -10.11 -2.68
N VAL A 258 -2.08 -9.77 -3.06
CA VAL A 258 -2.83 -8.66 -2.44
C VAL A 258 -3.06 -8.91 -0.94
N VAL A 259 -3.48 -10.11 -0.55
CA VAL A 259 -3.66 -10.48 0.87
C VAL A 259 -2.34 -10.39 1.64
N MET A 260 -1.23 -10.84 1.04
CA MET A 260 0.10 -10.73 1.65
C MET A 260 0.56 -9.29 1.82
N GLU A 261 0.26 -8.40 0.87
CA GLU A 261 0.52 -6.97 1.02
C GLU A 261 -0.33 -6.35 2.13
N MET A 262 -1.62 -6.69 2.21
CA MET A 262 -2.49 -6.23 3.29
C MET A 262 -1.98 -6.70 4.67
N LEU A 263 -1.48 -7.93 4.78
CA LEU A 263 -0.88 -8.47 6.01
C LEU A 263 0.37 -7.72 6.48
N LYS A 264 1.12 -7.08 5.58
CA LYS A 264 2.32 -6.32 5.95
C LYS A 264 1.98 -4.96 6.59
N VAL A 265 0.75 -4.47 6.39
CA VAL A 265 0.29 -3.16 6.83
C VAL A 265 -0.66 -3.27 8.04
N ALA A 266 -1.22 -4.45 8.30
CA ALA A 266 -2.10 -4.75 9.43
C ALA A 266 -1.32 -5.07 10.71
#